data_AF-A0A8T2S1S0-F1
#
_entry.id   AF-A0A8T2S1S0-F1
#
_cell.length_a   1.000
_cell.length_b   1.000
_cell.length_c   1.000
_cell.angle_alpha   90.00
_cell.angle_beta   90.00
_cell.angle_gamma   90.00
#
_symmetry.space_group_name_H-M   'P 1'
#
loop_
_entity.id
_entity.type
_entity.pdbx_description
1 polymer ?
#
loop_
_entity_poly.entity_id
_entity_poly.type
_entity_poly.pdbx_seq_one_letter_code
_entity_poly.pdbx_strand_id
1 'polypeptide(L)'
;MGITQLYFKMKKGTSKQHHRLILATAIFAVFIVISAVFMFVTEELVLSVWTTIHNLEVHDALRKQNNGVPSSVIPPLNSHPTCLSRSQQYLYRKSSHLSAVPESLRQAWSSYADMQKSCFHGNWTELFLNKHGPASSRPDSCRYLVFIEGREGLGNLLLSLTTAFTFAMATNRTLLIDSRGNVAKLLCEPFPETSWVLPTEFPYNLITDCPRLFSFQHNTTNASCVSLNLQHNITSPDKEFFCEDSFADLKHVTWVAWTSNQYFVTNLLLIPSFWQRMHPMMVEGRFFTYVSSLLLLPENKTWSLIVRQLWSYLSAAELRVGIQVRLHGRKDLAQFEPGVDTKIMDCLLRYGLLPSLSEYENSTEMHRVQSRKMSDGKKPVDILLLLTSLQGKYSQVMRDRFMEMPTESFQTVQVHSVSQLGRQDKGFQQAQLAFVEMWLLSFCDFLATSEYSTFGYIAQGLADLHPYILTLKSSHNPSSCMVGQSSEPCTHYPKVPTCLRKDSALSPAHKDWIRVYLRMCQDQPSGWQLVQPDAGGDAVPMEFL
;
A
#
# COMPACT_ATOMS: atom_id res chain seq x y z
N MET A 1 -47.20 -46.79 68.10
CA MET A 1 -47.62 -45.49 68.65
C MET A 1 -46.35 -44.67 68.87
N GLY A 2 -45.95 -43.74 68.00
CA GLY A 2 -46.78 -42.70 67.40
C GLY A 2 -46.82 -41.51 68.36
N ILE A 3 -45.70 -40.80 68.52
CA ILE A 3 -45.68 -39.44 69.09
C ILE A 3 -45.03 -38.55 68.04
N THR A 4 -45.84 -38.31 67.02
CA THR A 4 -45.79 -37.15 66.17
C THR A 4 -46.10 -35.90 67.01
N GLN A 5 -45.58 -34.78 66.54
CA GLN A 5 -46.11 -33.44 66.76
C GLN A 5 -45.66 -32.75 68.06
N LEU A 6 -44.55 -32.02 68.05
CA LEU A 6 -44.02 -31.18 66.95
C LEU A 6 -45.09 -30.17 66.52
N TYR A 7 -45.53 -29.26 67.40
CA TYR A 7 -46.21 -28.03 67.00
C TYR A 7 -46.26 -26.92 68.06
N PHE A 8 -45.15 -26.65 68.76
CA PHE A 8 -44.89 -25.34 69.41
C PHE A 8 -43.36 -25.17 69.48
N LYS A 9 -42.67 -25.03 68.35
CA LYS A 9 -42.75 -23.92 67.39
C LYS A 9 -42.55 -22.58 68.10
N MET A 10 -41.31 -22.09 68.08
CA MET A 10 -40.81 -21.18 67.03
C MET A 10 -41.14 -19.70 67.28
N LYS A 11 -40.75 -19.14 68.43
CA LYS A 11 -40.69 -17.67 68.55
C LYS A 11 -39.78 -17.22 69.68
N LYS A 12 -38.45 -17.31 69.47
CA LYS A 12 -37.42 -16.36 69.98
C LYS A 12 -35.97 -16.86 69.83
N GLY A 13 -35.73 -18.09 69.38
CA GLY A 13 -34.39 -18.57 69.01
C GLY A 13 -33.92 -18.16 67.59
N THR A 14 -34.83 -17.72 66.73
CA THR A 14 -34.58 -17.58 65.28
C THR A 14 -34.20 -16.17 64.82
N SER A 15 -34.31 -15.14 65.66
CA SER A 15 -34.01 -13.75 65.25
C SER A 15 -32.50 -13.45 65.22
N LYS A 16 -31.75 -13.87 66.25
CA LYS A 16 -30.29 -13.60 66.30
C LYS A 16 -29.49 -14.44 65.31
N GLN A 17 -29.90 -15.68 65.04
CA GLN A 17 -29.20 -16.57 64.11
C GLN A 17 -29.48 -16.20 62.65
N HIS A 18 -30.71 -15.81 62.29
CA HIS A 18 -30.99 -15.26 60.95
C HIS A 18 -30.34 -13.90 60.74
N HIS A 19 -30.31 -12.99 61.74
CA HIS A 19 -29.58 -11.72 61.59
C HIS A 19 -28.07 -11.95 61.41
N ARG A 20 -27.47 -12.90 62.12
CA ARG A 20 -26.04 -13.24 61.94
C ARG A 20 -25.76 -13.88 60.58
N LEU A 21 -26.67 -14.72 60.07
CA LEU A 21 -26.51 -15.33 58.75
C LEU A 21 -26.71 -14.32 57.62
N ILE A 22 -27.71 -13.42 57.72
CA ILE A 22 -27.95 -12.34 56.75
C ILE A 22 -26.80 -11.32 56.78
N LEU A 23 -26.28 -10.99 57.96
CA LEU A 23 -25.12 -10.11 58.09
C LEU A 23 -23.85 -10.76 57.50
N ALA A 24 -23.64 -12.06 57.73
CA ALA A 24 -22.52 -12.78 57.16
C ALA A 24 -22.60 -12.90 55.63
N THR A 25 -23.79 -13.16 55.06
CA THR A 25 -23.97 -13.20 53.60
C THR A 25 -23.86 -11.81 52.99
N ALA A 26 -24.33 -10.75 53.65
CA ALA A 26 -24.14 -9.37 53.20
C ALA A 26 -22.66 -8.97 53.22
N ILE A 27 -21.92 -9.30 54.27
CA ILE A 27 -20.47 -9.05 54.35
C ILE A 27 -19.72 -9.82 53.26
N PHE A 28 -20.08 -11.08 53.02
CA PHE A 28 -19.46 -11.90 51.98
C PHE A 28 -19.75 -11.36 50.57
N ALA A 29 -20.98 -10.91 50.31
CA ALA A 29 -21.36 -10.27 49.04
C ALA A 29 -20.60 -8.95 48.82
N VAL A 30 -20.47 -8.13 49.87
CA VAL A 30 -19.66 -6.89 49.81
C VAL A 30 -18.19 -7.22 49.55
N PHE A 31 -17.65 -8.27 50.15
CA PHE A 31 -16.27 -8.70 49.93
C PHE A 31 -16.02 -9.18 48.49
N ILE A 32 -16.99 -9.89 47.90
CA ILE A 32 -16.94 -10.30 46.48
C ILE A 32 -16.98 -9.08 45.56
N VAL A 33 -17.87 -8.11 45.82
CA VAL A 33 -17.97 -6.89 45.01
C VAL A 33 -16.69 -6.06 45.12
N ILE A 34 -16.14 -5.89 46.34
CA ILE A 34 -14.87 -5.19 46.53
C ILE A 34 -13.72 -5.92 45.83
N SER A 35 -13.67 -7.26 45.90
CA SER A 35 -12.63 -8.05 45.21
C SER A 35 -12.76 -7.95 43.69
N ALA A 36 -13.98 -7.97 43.16
CA ALA A 36 -14.24 -7.81 41.73
C ALA A 36 -13.89 -6.40 41.23
N VAL A 37 -14.24 -5.35 41.99
CA VAL A 37 -13.86 -3.97 41.69
C VAL A 37 -12.34 -3.81 41.78
N PHE A 38 -11.69 -4.41 42.78
CA PHE A 38 -10.23 -4.36 42.91
C PHE A 38 -9.55 -5.06 41.73
N MET A 39 -10.04 -6.24 41.30
CA MET A 39 -9.52 -6.92 40.10
C MET A 39 -9.72 -6.08 38.83
N PHE A 40 -10.89 -5.48 38.64
CA PHE A 40 -11.18 -4.65 37.46
C PHE A 40 -10.33 -3.37 37.44
N VAL A 41 -10.18 -2.71 38.58
CA VAL A 41 -9.31 -1.54 38.73
C VAL A 41 -7.85 -1.94 38.50
N THR A 42 -7.40 -3.11 38.99
CA THR A 42 -6.04 -3.58 38.71
C THR A 42 -5.82 -3.89 37.24
N GLU A 43 -6.80 -4.44 36.51
CA GLU A 43 -6.66 -4.67 35.07
C GLU A 43 -6.56 -3.36 34.28
N GLU A 44 -7.41 -2.36 34.56
CA GLU A 44 -7.30 -1.05 33.91
C GLU A 44 -6.01 -0.32 34.27
N LEU A 45 -5.57 -0.39 35.54
CA LEU A 45 -4.31 0.22 35.96
C LEU A 45 -3.13 -0.47 35.30
N VAL A 46 -3.14 -1.80 35.19
CA VAL A 46 -2.10 -2.58 34.50
C VAL A 46 -2.11 -2.24 33.01
N LEU A 47 -3.26 -2.14 32.34
CA LEU A 47 -3.32 -1.73 30.93
C LEU A 47 -2.79 -0.31 30.72
N SER A 48 -3.14 0.62 31.60
CA SER A 48 -2.69 2.03 31.58
C SER A 48 -1.20 2.17 31.83
N VAL A 49 -0.68 1.42 32.82
CA VAL A 49 0.76 1.39 33.12
C VAL A 49 1.53 0.71 31.99
N TRP A 50 1.01 -0.38 31.41
CA TRP A 50 1.65 -1.08 30.30
C TRP A 50 1.67 -0.22 29.03
N THR A 51 0.59 0.50 28.72
CA THR A 51 0.57 1.48 27.62
C THR A 51 1.52 2.65 27.88
N THR A 52 1.62 3.13 29.11
CA THR A 52 2.56 4.20 29.47
C THR A 52 4.02 3.75 29.40
N ILE A 53 4.35 2.56 29.89
CA ILE A 53 5.68 1.95 29.80
C ILE A 53 6.03 1.68 28.33
N HIS A 54 5.11 1.14 27.54
CA HIS A 54 5.32 0.93 26.11
C HIS A 54 5.55 2.25 25.37
N ASN A 55 4.80 3.30 25.69
CA ASN A 55 5.02 4.64 25.13
C ASN A 55 6.38 5.23 25.53
N LEU A 56 6.87 4.95 26.75
CA LEU A 56 8.18 5.39 27.23
C LEU A 56 9.33 4.61 26.58
N GLU A 57 9.21 3.30 26.42
CA GLU A 57 10.20 2.46 25.72
C GLU A 57 10.29 2.83 24.24
N VAL A 58 9.15 3.10 23.60
CA VAL A 58 9.09 3.66 22.24
C VAL A 58 9.77 5.04 22.21
N HIS A 59 9.52 5.92 23.18
CA HIS A 59 10.19 7.22 23.27
C HIS A 59 11.72 7.12 23.43
N ASP A 60 12.22 6.17 24.23
CA ASP A 60 13.67 6.00 24.44
C ASP A 60 14.35 5.37 23.22
N ALA A 61 13.68 4.43 22.53
CA ALA A 61 14.12 3.91 21.23
C ALA A 61 14.15 5.01 20.16
N LEU A 62 13.14 5.89 20.13
CA LEU A 62 13.06 7.05 19.25
C LEU A 62 14.19 8.05 19.51
N ARG A 63 14.53 8.32 20.78
CA ARG A 63 15.59 9.26 21.15
C ARG A 63 16.98 8.79 20.69
N LYS A 64 17.21 7.48 20.68
CA LYS A 64 18.47 6.87 20.18
C LYS A 64 18.57 6.88 18.64
N GLN A 65 17.43 6.87 17.93
CA GLN A 65 17.39 6.89 16.46
C GLN A 65 17.38 8.31 15.86
N ASN A 66 17.01 9.33 16.66
CA ASN A 66 16.83 10.72 16.20
C ASN A 66 18.13 11.50 15.94
N ASN A 67 19.30 10.94 16.22
CA ASN A 67 20.59 11.62 16.04
C ASN A 67 21.01 11.79 14.56
N GLY A 68 20.14 11.51 13.58
CA GLY A 68 20.47 11.64 12.15
C GLY A 68 19.32 11.82 11.17
N VAL A 69 18.07 12.08 11.61
CA VAL A 69 16.93 12.28 10.69
C VAL A 69 16.50 13.76 10.69
N PRO A 70 16.46 14.45 9.53
CA PRO A 70 16.03 15.85 9.46
C PRO A 70 14.57 16.02 9.89
N SER A 71 14.30 17.04 10.72
CA SER A 71 12.96 17.34 11.26
C SER A 71 11.90 17.65 10.18
N SER A 72 12.30 17.90 8.93
CA SER A 72 11.42 18.12 7.79
C SER A 72 10.85 16.84 7.16
N VAL A 73 11.36 15.67 7.56
CA VAL A 73 10.96 14.35 7.02
C VAL A 73 9.90 13.68 7.90
N ILE A 74 9.84 14.04 9.18
CA ILE A 74 8.95 13.42 10.16
C ILE A 74 7.81 14.40 10.42
N PRO A 75 6.55 14.13 9.98
CA PRO A 75 5.42 14.92 10.46
C PRO A 75 5.39 14.85 12.01
N PRO A 76 5.08 15.95 12.71
CA PRO A 76 5.12 15.98 14.16
C PRO A 76 4.37 14.77 14.74
N LEU A 77 5.01 14.06 15.67
CA LEU A 77 4.54 12.83 16.32
C LEU A 77 3.30 13.05 17.23
N ASN A 78 2.49 14.08 16.96
CA ASN A 78 1.13 14.17 17.45
C ASN A 78 0.27 13.22 16.59
N SER A 79 0.40 11.92 16.87
CA SER A 79 -0.39 10.89 16.22
C SER A 79 -1.87 11.16 16.50
N HIS A 80 -2.63 11.57 15.48
CA HIS A 80 -4.05 11.29 15.50
C HIS A 80 -4.20 9.76 15.62
N PRO A 81 -4.90 9.23 16.64
CA PRO A 81 -5.03 7.79 16.86
C PRO A 81 -5.73 7.06 15.71
N THR A 82 -6.28 7.80 14.75
CA THR A 82 -7.01 7.29 13.60
C THR A 82 -6.14 6.65 12.52
N CYS A 83 -4.84 7.00 12.43
CA CYS A 83 -3.92 6.39 11.46
C CYS A 83 -2.46 6.39 11.94
N LEU A 84 -2.04 5.31 12.60
CA LEU A 84 -0.70 5.16 13.16
C LEU A 84 0.40 5.08 12.08
N SER A 85 0.10 4.45 10.95
CA SER A 85 1.06 4.27 9.85
C SER A 85 1.56 5.59 9.27
N ARG A 86 0.76 6.66 9.36
CA ARG A 86 1.09 8.00 8.83
C ARG A 86 2.40 8.56 9.39
N SER A 87 2.65 8.37 10.68
CA SER A 87 3.90 8.82 11.33
C SER A 87 4.87 7.67 11.56
N GLN A 88 4.38 6.49 11.93
CA GLN A 88 5.25 5.38 12.33
C GLN A 88 6.00 4.74 11.16
N GLN A 89 5.53 4.87 9.91
CA GLN A 89 6.22 4.25 8.77
C GLN A 89 7.68 4.69 8.63
N TYR A 90 7.99 5.94 9.00
CA TYR A 90 9.32 6.51 8.83
C TYR A 90 10.33 5.91 9.81
N LEU A 91 9.87 5.32 10.92
CA LEU A 91 10.71 4.70 11.94
C LEU A 91 11.40 3.42 11.47
N TYR A 92 10.79 2.76 10.47
CA TYR A 92 11.21 1.45 9.99
C TYR A 92 12.04 1.51 8.70
N ARG A 93 12.22 2.72 8.15
CA ARG A 93 13.01 2.97 6.94
C ARG A 93 14.44 3.35 7.30
N LYS A 94 15.40 2.99 6.43
CA LYS A 94 16.77 3.50 6.54
C LYS A 94 16.78 4.99 6.18
N SER A 95 17.60 5.77 6.86
CA SER A 95 17.76 7.20 6.58
C SER A 95 18.15 7.49 5.13
N SER A 96 18.95 6.60 4.51
CA SER A 96 19.32 6.69 3.10
C SER A 96 18.14 6.53 2.13
N HIS A 97 17.03 5.94 2.55
CA HIS A 97 15.84 5.71 1.72
C HIS A 97 14.69 6.66 2.09
N LEU A 98 14.95 7.62 3.00
CA LEU A 98 13.98 8.63 3.38
C LEU A 98 14.10 9.83 2.45
N SER A 99 13.20 9.90 1.48
CA SER A 99 13.13 11.01 0.56
C SER A 99 12.07 12.01 0.97
N ALA A 100 12.46 13.29 1.07
CA ALA A 100 11.56 14.36 1.42
C ALA A 100 10.57 14.63 0.28
N VAL A 101 9.29 14.79 0.62
CA VAL A 101 8.27 15.20 -0.34
C VAL A 101 8.59 16.60 -0.86
N PRO A 102 8.65 16.81 -2.19
CA PRO A 102 8.92 18.12 -2.79
C PRO A 102 7.94 19.19 -2.32
N GLU A 103 8.41 20.42 -2.17
CA GLU A 103 7.59 21.54 -1.69
C GLU A 103 6.36 21.79 -2.57
N SER A 104 6.53 21.70 -3.90
CA SER A 104 5.42 21.84 -4.86
C SER A 104 4.31 20.81 -4.63
N LEU A 105 4.68 19.55 -4.37
CA LEU A 105 3.72 18.49 -4.08
C LEU A 105 3.08 18.67 -2.70
N ARG A 106 3.84 19.13 -1.70
CA ARG A 106 3.33 19.42 -0.35
C ARG A 106 2.28 20.52 -0.37
N GLN A 107 2.54 21.61 -1.10
CA GLN A 107 1.58 22.70 -1.27
C GLN A 107 0.32 22.22 -1.99
N ALA A 108 0.48 21.48 -3.08
CA ALA A 108 -0.65 20.92 -3.82
C ALA A 108 -1.48 19.93 -2.98
N TRP A 109 -0.82 19.10 -2.16
CA TRP A 109 -1.49 18.20 -1.22
C TRP A 109 -2.31 18.99 -0.19
N SER A 110 -1.76 20.06 0.39
CA SER A 110 -2.48 20.92 1.32
C SER A 110 -3.70 21.59 0.67
N SER A 111 -3.52 22.20 -0.52
CA SER A 111 -4.62 22.83 -1.25
C SER A 111 -5.70 21.83 -1.65
N TYR A 112 -5.31 20.61 -2.01
CA TYR A 112 -6.27 19.55 -2.31
C TYR A 112 -7.04 19.11 -1.06
N ALA A 113 -6.38 19.01 0.10
CA ALA A 113 -7.04 18.70 1.37
C ALA A 113 -8.08 19.77 1.76
N ASP A 114 -7.74 21.05 1.60
CA ASP A 114 -8.67 22.16 1.84
C ASP A 114 -9.87 22.12 0.89
N MET A 115 -9.63 21.83 -0.39
CA MET A 115 -10.70 21.64 -1.38
C MET A 115 -11.58 20.43 -1.00
N GLN A 116 -11.00 19.28 -0.67
CA GLN A 116 -11.73 18.08 -0.24
C GLN A 116 -12.62 18.39 0.96
N LYS A 117 -12.10 19.15 1.94
CA LYS A 117 -12.86 19.62 3.12
C LYS A 117 -14.01 20.55 2.75
N SER A 118 -13.78 21.53 1.87
CA SER A 118 -14.84 22.44 1.40
C SER A 118 -15.97 21.74 0.63
N CYS A 119 -15.65 20.61 -0.01
CA CYS A 119 -16.56 19.82 -0.83
C CYS A 119 -17.07 18.55 -0.14
N PHE A 120 -16.81 18.40 1.16
CA PHE A 120 -17.29 17.27 1.93
C PHE A 120 -18.72 17.53 2.40
N HIS A 121 -19.66 16.71 1.93
CA HIS A 121 -21.08 16.85 2.26
C HIS A 121 -21.62 15.76 3.22
N GLY A 122 -21.01 14.57 3.24
CA GLY A 122 -21.48 13.42 4.02
C GLY A 122 -22.73 12.72 3.46
N ASN A 123 -23.73 13.46 2.95
CA ASN A 123 -24.92 12.89 2.28
C ASN A 123 -24.74 12.84 0.76
N TRP A 124 -23.96 11.87 0.30
CA TRP A 124 -23.57 11.73 -1.11
C TRP A 124 -24.73 11.32 -2.03
N THR A 125 -25.65 10.49 -1.54
CA THR A 125 -26.78 9.98 -2.33
C THR A 125 -27.71 11.11 -2.74
N GLU A 126 -28.12 11.95 -1.79
CA GLU A 126 -28.97 13.10 -2.08
C GLU A 126 -28.28 14.07 -3.04
N LEU A 127 -26.99 14.35 -2.81
CA LEU A 127 -26.22 15.25 -3.67
C LEU A 127 -26.10 14.74 -5.12
N PHE A 128 -25.96 13.42 -5.30
CA PHE A 128 -25.91 12.81 -6.62
C PHE A 128 -27.27 12.86 -7.33
N LEU A 129 -28.36 12.51 -6.62
CA LEU A 129 -29.71 12.46 -7.19
C LEU A 129 -30.31 13.85 -7.46
N ASN A 130 -30.00 14.87 -6.65
CA ASN A 130 -30.61 16.20 -6.76
C ASN A 130 -30.00 17.08 -7.88
N LYS A 131 -28.92 16.66 -8.55
CA LYS A 131 -28.21 17.45 -9.57
C LYS A 131 -28.63 17.11 -11.02
N HIS A 132 -29.91 17.32 -11.33
CA HIS A 132 -30.47 17.34 -12.70
C HIS A 132 -30.74 18.76 -13.26
N GLY A 133 -30.20 19.83 -12.66
CA GLY A 133 -30.40 21.22 -13.12
C GLY A 133 -29.22 21.79 -13.95
N PRO A 134 -29.46 22.68 -14.93
CA PRO A 134 -28.42 23.28 -15.77
C PRO A 134 -27.49 24.20 -14.97
N ALA A 135 -26.22 24.21 -15.37
CA ALA A 135 -25.06 24.72 -14.64
C ALA A 135 -24.94 26.26 -14.48
N SER A 136 -26.01 27.03 -14.64
CA SER A 136 -25.92 28.50 -14.84
C SER A 136 -26.12 29.38 -13.61
N SER A 137 -26.01 28.88 -12.36
CA SER A 137 -26.19 29.77 -11.20
C SER A 137 -25.47 29.41 -9.89
N ARG A 138 -24.27 28.81 -9.90
CA ARG A 138 -23.42 28.82 -8.68
C ARG A 138 -21.93 29.03 -8.98
N PRO A 139 -21.31 30.11 -8.45
CA PRO A 139 -19.86 30.34 -8.53
C PRO A 139 -19.02 29.28 -7.78
N ASP A 140 -19.65 28.46 -6.92
CA ASP A 140 -19.02 27.48 -6.02
C ASP A 140 -19.58 26.06 -6.22
N SER A 141 -19.15 25.32 -7.25
CA SER A 141 -19.69 23.96 -7.53
C SER A 141 -18.63 22.87 -7.47
N CYS A 142 -18.55 22.21 -6.32
CA CYS A 142 -17.75 21.01 -6.11
C CYS A 142 -18.02 19.93 -7.15
N ARG A 143 -16.94 19.29 -7.60
CA ARG A 143 -16.92 18.22 -8.61
C ARG A 143 -16.30 16.98 -7.99
N TYR A 144 -16.72 15.82 -8.47
CA TYR A 144 -16.45 14.54 -7.83
C TYR A 144 -15.87 13.55 -8.84
N LEU A 145 -14.96 12.72 -8.34
CA LEU A 145 -14.42 11.56 -9.04
C LEU A 145 -14.69 10.33 -8.17
N VAL A 146 -15.49 9.39 -8.67
CA VAL A 146 -15.85 8.17 -7.96
C VAL A 146 -15.02 7.01 -8.51
N PHE A 147 -14.05 6.55 -7.73
CA PHE A 147 -13.27 5.36 -8.03
C PHE A 147 -14.11 4.10 -7.80
N ILE A 148 -14.48 3.44 -8.88
CA ILE A 148 -15.25 2.19 -8.89
C ILE A 148 -14.27 1.02 -8.85
N GLU A 149 -14.28 0.26 -7.76
CA GLU A 149 -13.36 -0.85 -7.57
C GLU A 149 -13.72 -2.03 -8.50
N GLY A 150 -12.77 -2.42 -9.35
CA GLY A 150 -12.89 -3.58 -10.25
C GLY A 150 -12.65 -4.91 -9.54
N ARG A 151 -12.49 -6.00 -10.30
CA ARG A 151 -12.22 -7.34 -9.76
C ARG A 151 -10.74 -7.72 -9.85
N GLU A 152 -9.87 -6.72 -9.94
CA GLU A 152 -8.48 -6.90 -10.31
C GLU A 152 -7.63 -7.24 -9.08
N GLY A 153 -6.38 -7.67 -9.31
CA GLY A 153 -5.44 -7.87 -8.21
C GLY A 153 -5.17 -6.56 -7.46
N LEU A 154 -4.89 -6.65 -6.16
CA LEU A 154 -4.70 -5.48 -5.29
C LEU A 154 -3.67 -4.48 -5.84
N GLY A 155 -2.55 -4.95 -6.40
CA GLY A 155 -1.54 -4.08 -7.00
C GLY A 155 -2.11 -3.19 -8.11
N ASN A 156 -2.94 -3.75 -9.01
CA ASN A 156 -3.61 -2.98 -10.06
C ASN A 156 -4.59 -1.96 -9.48
N LEU A 157 -5.33 -2.34 -8.43
CA LEU A 157 -6.29 -1.45 -7.77
C LEU A 157 -5.59 -0.26 -7.11
N LEU A 158 -4.49 -0.48 -6.39
CA LEU A 158 -3.72 0.58 -5.71
C LEU A 158 -3.03 1.52 -6.72
N LEU A 159 -2.46 0.98 -7.81
CA LEU A 159 -1.89 1.78 -8.89
C LEU A 159 -2.95 2.63 -9.62
N SER A 160 -4.11 2.02 -9.88
CA SER A 160 -5.25 2.68 -10.51
C SER A 160 -5.85 3.77 -9.61
N LEU A 161 -5.95 3.52 -8.30
CA LEU A 161 -6.36 4.52 -7.32
C LEU A 161 -5.39 5.71 -7.30
N THR A 162 -4.09 5.45 -7.34
CA THR A 162 -3.07 6.52 -7.37
C THR A 162 -3.20 7.36 -8.64
N THR A 163 -3.50 6.73 -9.77
CA THR A 163 -3.80 7.42 -11.03
C THR A 163 -5.06 8.27 -10.91
N ALA A 164 -6.14 7.73 -10.35
CA ALA A 164 -7.40 8.45 -10.12
C ALA A 164 -7.19 9.66 -9.21
N PHE A 165 -6.41 9.51 -8.14
CA PHE A 165 -6.04 10.60 -7.24
C PHE A 165 -5.24 11.69 -7.96
N THR A 166 -4.27 11.31 -8.79
CA THR A 166 -3.49 12.25 -9.60
C THR A 166 -4.41 13.05 -10.54
N PHE A 167 -5.39 12.38 -11.17
CA PHE A 167 -6.41 13.04 -11.99
C PHE A 167 -7.31 13.97 -11.16
N ALA A 168 -7.73 13.54 -9.97
CA ALA A 168 -8.54 14.33 -9.06
C ALA A 168 -7.83 15.63 -8.64
N MET A 169 -6.54 15.54 -8.30
CA MET A 169 -5.69 16.70 -7.99
C MET A 169 -5.58 17.64 -9.19
N ALA A 170 -5.28 17.12 -10.38
CA ALA A 170 -5.11 17.92 -11.59
C ALA A 170 -6.40 18.62 -12.04
N THR A 171 -7.56 18.09 -11.67
CA THR A 171 -8.86 18.58 -12.13
C THR A 171 -9.68 19.27 -11.04
N ASN A 172 -9.15 19.42 -9.82
CA ASN A 172 -9.87 19.91 -8.64
C ASN A 172 -11.20 19.16 -8.44
N ARG A 173 -11.13 17.84 -8.33
CA ARG A 173 -12.28 16.97 -8.01
C ARG A 173 -12.05 16.29 -6.67
N THR A 174 -13.07 16.21 -5.84
CA THR A 174 -13.06 15.38 -4.63
C THR A 174 -13.08 13.91 -5.05
N LEU A 175 -12.01 13.18 -4.74
CA LEU A 175 -11.92 11.74 -4.91
C LEU A 175 -12.75 11.03 -3.84
N LEU A 176 -13.58 10.10 -4.32
CA LEU A 176 -14.46 9.25 -3.53
C LEU A 176 -14.26 7.79 -3.94
N ILE A 177 -14.26 6.85 -3.00
CA ILE A 177 -13.95 5.43 -3.22
C ILE A 177 -15.17 4.57 -2.92
N ASP A 178 -15.44 3.62 -3.81
CA ASP A 178 -16.42 2.56 -3.63
C ASP A 178 -16.10 1.68 -2.41
N SER A 179 -16.98 1.70 -1.41
CA SER A 179 -16.83 0.92 -0.15
C SER A 179 -17.14 -0.56 -0.29
N ARG A 180 -17.76 -0.99 -1.40
CA ARG A 180 -18.13 -2.40 -1.62
C ARG A 180 -16.89 -3.27 -1.83
N GLY A 181 -15.79 -2.66 -2.28
CA GLY A 181 -14.50 -3.30 -2.51
C GLY A 181 -13.65 -3.51 -1.25
N ASN A 182 -12.39 -3.87 -1.46
CA ASN A 182 -11.40 -4.10 -0.41
C ASN A 182 -10.53 -2.86 -0.15
N VAL A 183 -10.29 -2.00 -1.13
CA VAL A 183 -9.31 -0.90 -1.03
C VAL A 183 -9.71 0.08 0.08
N ALA A 184 -10.97 0.49 0.15
CA ALA A 184 -11.48 1.38 1.19
C ALA A 184 -11.29 0.82 2.62
N LYS A 185 -11.25 -0.51 2.77
CA LYS A 185 -11.09 -1.19 4.07
C LYS A 185 -9.63 -1.37 4.48
N LEU A 186 -8.69 -1.18 3.57
CA LEU A 186 -7.25 -1.38 3.81
C LEU A 186 -6.54 -0.07 4.15
N LEU A 187 -7.09 1.06 3.73
CA LEU A 187 -6.44 2.36 3.79
C LEU A 187 -6.96 3.22 4.93
N CYS A 188 -6.09 4.05 5.49
CA CYS A 188 -6.48 5.16 6.34
C CYS A 188 -7.27 6.22 5.55
N GLU A 189 -8.01 7.07 6.28
CA GLU A 189 -8.49 8.34 5.74
C GLU A 189 -7.30 9.27 5.45
N PRO A 190 -7.13 9.76 4.20
CA PRO A 190 -5.97 10.54 3.79
C PRO A 190 -6.04 12.01 4.23
N PHE A 191 -7.24 12.57 4.44
CA PHE A 191 -7.46 13.97 4.76
C PHE A 191 -8.19 14.14 6.10
N PRO A 192 -7.76 15.06 6.98
CA PRO A 192 -8.44 15.32 8.25
C PRO A 192 -9.90 15.75 8.07
N GLU A 193 -10.74 15.40 9.04
CA GLU A 193 -12.15 15.86 9.17
C GLU A 193 -13.09 15.49 7.99
N THR A 194 -12.62 14.68 7.04
CA THR A 194 -13.40 14.24 5.89
C THR A 194 -13.30 12.73 5.73
N SER A 195 -14.16 12.16 4.90
CA SER A 195 -14.01 10.81 4.40
C SER A 195 -14.06 10.79 2.88
N TRP A 196 -13.15 10.04 2.28
CA TRP A 196 -13.18 9.70 0.87
C TRP A 196 -13.98 8.42 0.58
N VAL A 197 -14.53 7.74 1.59
CA VAL A 197 -15.26 6.49 1.39
C VAL A 197 -16.74 6.79 1.14
N LEU A 198 -17.30 6.25 0.06
CA LEU A 198 -18.73 6.34 -0.20
C LEU A 198 -19.52 5.34 0.64
N PRO A 199 -20.72 5.68 1.12
CA PRO A 199 -21.59 4.75 1.81
C PRO A 199 -22.04 3.60 0.90
N THR A 200 -22.43 2.49 1.50
CA THR A 200 -22.89 1.29 0.78
C THR A 200 -24.18 1.50 0.00
N GLU A 201 -25.02 2.42 0.47
CA GLU A 201 -26.31 2.83 -0.07
C GLU A 201 -26.21 3.89 -1.17
N PHE A 202 -24.99 4.36 -1.50
CA PHE A 202 -24.79 5.23 -2.66
C PHE A 202 -25.28 4.52 -3.94
N PRO A 203 -25.96 5.21 -4.87
CA PRO A 203 -26.55 4.58 -6.05
C PRO A 203 -25.49 4.26 -7.12
N TYR A 204 -24.61 3.30 -6.82
CA TYR A 204 -23.48 2.92 -7.68
C TYR A 204 -23.90 2.52 -9.09
N ASN A 205 -25.04 1.85 -9.26
CA ASN A 205 -25.53 1.46 -10.59
C ASN A 205 -25.81 2.70 -11.45
N LEU A 206 -26.41 3.74 -10.87
CA LEU A 206 -26.75 4.97 -11.59
C LEU A 206 -25.50 5.72 -12.06
N ILE A 207 -24.44 5.80 -11.23
CA ILE A 207 -23.21 6.48 -11.66
C ILE A 207 -22.44 5.66 -12.70
N THR A 208 -22.47 4.32 -12.62
CA THR A 208 -21.84 3.47 -13.62
C THR A 208 -22.57 3.47 -14.96
N ASP A 209 -23.89 3.69 -14.94
CA ASP A 209 -24.77 3.79 -16.11
C ASP A 209 -24.75 5.18 -16.77
N CYS A 210 -24.05 6.16 -16.18
CA CYS A 210 -23.81 7.44 -16.82
C CYS A 210 -23.18 7.27 -18.23
N PRO A 211 -23.44 8.19 -19.17
CA PRO A 211 -22.90 8.09 -20.51
C PRO A 211 -21.38 7.86 -20.53
N ARG A 212 -20.94 6.94 -21.39
CA ARG A 212 -19.50 6.78 -21.72
C ARG A 212 -18.98 8.06 -22.39
N LEU A 213 -17.67 8.27 -22.35
CA LEU A 213 -17.03 9.48 -22.88
C LEU A 213 -17.48 9.80 -24.31
N PHE A 214 -17.43 8.81 -25.20
CA PHE A 214 -17.84 8.98 -26.59
C PHE A 214 -19.30 9.40 -26.74
N SER A 215 -20.22 8.74 -26.04
CA SER A 215 -21.65 9.08 -26.08
C SER A 215 -21.91 10.47 -25.51
N PHE A 216 -21.17 10.86 -24.48
CA PHE A 216 -21.24 12.19 -23.89
C PHE A 216 -20.85 13.27 -24.92
N GLN A 217 -19.71 13.10 -25.61
CA GLN A 217 -19.19 14.06 -26.58
C GLN A 217 -20.08 14.23 -27.82
N HIS A 218 -20.73 13.15 -28.27
CA HIS A 218 -21.51 13.18 -29.51
C HIS A 218 -23.02 13.35 -29.31
N ASN A 219 -23.58 12.88 -28.18
CA ASN A 219 -25.03 12.74 -28.02
C ASN A 219 -25.60 13.42 -26.77
N THR A 220 -24.79 14.02 -25.89
CA THR A 220 -25.30 14.57 -24.62
C THR A 220 -24.67 15.92 -24.28
N THR A 221 -25.29 17.01 -24.73
CA THR A 221 -24.76 18.37 -24.61
C THR A 221 -24.76 18.95 -23.18
N ASN A 222 -25.23 18.23 -22.15
CA ASN A 222 -25.31 18.71 -20.76
C ASN A 222 -25.37 17.56 -19.71
N ALA A 223 -24.54 16.52 -19.84
CA ALA A 223 -24.53 15.45 -18.83
C ALA A 223 -23.94 15.94 -17.49
N SER A 224 -24.66 15.76 -16.39
CA SER A 224 -24.14 16.03 -15.04
C SER A 224 -23.14 14.97 -14.56
N CYS A 225 -23.11 13.82 -15.23
CA CYS A 225 -22.20 12.71 -14.95
C CYS A 225 -21.67 12.01 -16.21
N VAL A 226 -20.47 11.43 -16.10
CA VAL A 226 -19.81 10.62 -17.15
C VAL A 226 -19.16 9.39 -16.53
N SER A 227 -19.17 8.26 -17.24
CA SER A 227 -18.58 6.99 -16.81
C SER A 227 -17.36 6.64 -17.66
N LEU A 228 -16.16 6.78 -17.10
CA LEU A 228 -14.88 6.47 -17.75
C LEU A 228 -14.46 5.03 -17.48
N ASN A 229 -14.31 4.24 -18.54
CA ASN A 229 -13.74 2.90 -18.47
C ASN A 229 -12.32 2.88 -19.05
N LEU A 230 -11.34 2.99 -18.18
CA LEU A 230 -9.92 3.04 -18.49
C LEU A 230 -9.24 1.70 -18.14
N GLN A 231 -9.86 0.58 -18.49
CA GLN A 231 -9.21 -0.73 -18.41
C GLN A 231 -8.15 -0.90 -19.51
N HIS A 232 -7.21 -1.82 -19.31
CA HIS A 232 -6.17 -2.15 -20.30
C HIS A 232 -6.69 -2.49 -21.71
N ASN A 233 -7.89 -3.07 -21.81
CA ASN A 233 -8.56 -3.47 -23.06
C ASN A 233 -9.47 -2.37 -23.64
N ILE A 234 -9.35 -1.13 -23.17
CA ILE A 234 -10.07 0.05 -23.66
C ILE A 234 -10.11 0.10 -25.20
N THR A 235 -11.31 0.38 -25.74
CA THR A 235 -11.60 0.47 -27.17
C THR A 235 -11.37 1.88 -27.71
N SER A 236 -11.32 2.05 -29.03
CA SER A 236 -10.96 3.32 -29.69
C SER A 236 -11.72 4.57 -29.22
N PRO A 237 -13.04 4.53 -28.92
CA PRO A 237 -13.73 5.73 -28.46
C PRO A 237 -13.23 6.25 -27.10
N ASP A 238 -12.96 5.34 -26.16
CA ASP A 238 -12.52 5.71 -24.81
C ASP A 238 -11.00 6.02 -24.76
N LYS A 239 -10.21 5.55 -25.74
CA LYS A 239 -8.77 5.89 -25.86
C LYS A 239 -8.54 7.38 -26.10
N GLU A 240 -9.46 8.07 -26.76
CA GLU A 240 -9.37 9.50 -27.01
C GLU A 240 -9.53 10.34 -25.73
N PHE A 241 -9.82 9.72 -24.58
CA PHE A 241 -9.74 10.36 -23.25
C PHE A 241 -8.41 11.09 -23.02
N PHE A 242 -7.31 10.57 -23.58
CA PHE A 242 -5.98 11.15 -23.43
C PHE A 242 -5.71 12.34 -24.38
N CYS A 243 -6.75 12.88 -25.05
CA CYS A 243 -6.67 14.11 -25.83
C CYS A 243 -7.01 15.35 -24.99
N GLU A 244 -6.42 16.49 -25.36
CA GLU A 244 -6.72 17.79 -24.74
C GLU A 244 -8.21 18.14 -24.83
N ASP A 245 -8.83 17.98 -26.00
CA ASP A 245 -10.25 18.31 -26.20
C ASP A 245 -11.16 17.45 -25.32
N SER A 246 -10.96 16.12 -25.33
CA SER A 246 -11.72 15.19 -24.48
C SER A 246 -11.51 15.44 -22.99
N PHE A 247 -10.30 15.81 -22.60
CA PHE A 247 -9.98 16.18 -21.22
C PHE A 247 -10.68 17.50 -20.83
N ALA A 248 -10.71 18.48 -21.73
CA ALA A 248 -11.37 19.77 -21.53
C ALA A 248 -12.90 19.63 -21.40
N ASP A 249 -13.53 18.73 -22.16
CA ASP A 249 -14.97 18.45 -22.09
C ASP A 249 -15.40 18.02 -20.68
N LEU A 250 -14.52 17.28 -19.97
CA LEU A 250 -14.78 16.85 -18.61
C LEU A 250 -14.73 17.99 -17.59
N LYS A 251 -14.24 19.20 -17.93
CA LYS A 251 -14.13 20.32 -16.99
C LYS A 251 -15.47 20.69 -16.34
N HIS A 252 -16.57 20.58 -17.10
CA HIS A 252 -17.91 20.96 -16.68
C HIS A 252 -18.72 19.82 -16.06
N VAL A 253 -18.26 18.58 -16.19
CA VAL A 253 -18.96 17.40 -15.66
C VAL A 253 -18.87 17.38 -14.14
N THR A 254 -20.00 17.27 -13.43
CA THR A 254 -19.97 17.26 -11.96
C THR A 254 -19.46 15.94 -11.41
N TRP A 255 -19.97 14.81 -11.92
CA TRP A 255 -19.66 13.48 -11.41
C TRP A 255 -18.94 12.63 -12.46
N VAL A 256 -17.76 12.11 -12.15
CA VAL A 256 -17.06 11.19 -13.04
C VAL A 256 -16.91 9.85 -12.33
N ALA A 257 -17.51 8.78 -12.87
CA ALA A 257 -17.17 7.42 -12.48
C ALA A 257 -15.87 7.01 -13.16
N TRP A 258 -14.96 6.40 -12.39
CA TRP A 258 -13.64 6.00 -12.83
C TRP A 258 -13.44 4.50 -12.57
N THR A 259 -13.35 3.72 -13.64
CA THR A 259 -12.97 2.30 -13.59
C THR A 259 -11.65 2.12 -14.32
N SER A 260 -10.62 1.59 -13.66
CA SER A 260 -9.32 1.32 -14.29
C SER A 260 -8.58 0.19 -13.59
N ASN A 261 -7.67 -0.47 -14.32
CA ASN A 261 -6.73 -1.45 -13.78
C ASN A 261 -5.28 -1.13 -14.14
N GLN A 262 -4.99 0.13 -14.48
CA GLN A 262 -3.69 0.58 -14.98
C GLN A 262 -3.15 1.73 -14.13
N TYR A 263 -1.83 1.79 -14.00
CA TYR A 263 -1.14 3.03 -13.66
C TYR A 263 -1.09 3.86 -14.94
N PHE A 264 -1.89 4.93 -15.08
CA PHE A 264 -1.92 5.75 -16.30
C PHE A 264 -1.30 7.14 -16.11
N VAL A 265 -0.50 7.36 -15.06
CA VAL A 265 0.14 8.66 -14.83
C VAL A 265 0.97 9.09 -16.05
N THR A 266 1.76 8.20 -16.64
CA THR A 266 2.53 8.53 -17.86
C THR A 266 1.64 8.86 -19.06
N ASN A 267 0.49 8.20 -19.21
CA ASN A 267 -0.46 8.53 -20.29
C ASN A 267 -1.19 9.86 -20.06
N LEU A 268 -1.56 10.17 -18.81
CA LEU A 268 -2.16 11.47 -18.46
C LEU A 268 -1.18 12.61 -18.75
N LEU A 269 0.12 12.38 -18.58
CA LEU A 269 1.17 13.35 -18.90
C LEU A 269 1.36 13.61 -20.39
N LEU A 270 0.68 12.88 -21.28
CA LEU A 270 0.61 13.24 -22.69
C LEU A 270 -0.38 14.38 -22.96
N ILE A 271 -1.33 14.64 -22.05
CA ILE A 271 -2.29 15.73 -22.18
C ILE A 271 -1.58 17.05 -21.84
N PRO A 272 -1.47 18.02 -22.76
CA PRO A 272 -0.73 19.26 -22.54
C PRO A 272 -1.10 20.02 -21.27
N SER A 273 -2.39 20.27 -21.02
CA SER A 273 -2.82 21.03 -19.83
C SER A 273 -2.61 20.24 -18.53
N PHE A 274 -2.73 18.92 -18.58
CA PHE A 274 -2.42 18.06 -17.45
C PHE A 274 -0.93 18.11 -17.12
N TRP A 275 -0.06 17.98 -18.14
CA TRP A 275 1.38 18.07 -17.97
C TRP A 275 1.81 19.40 -17.36
N GLN A 276 1.35 20.53 -17.91
CA GLN A 276 1.65 21.87 -17.37
C GLN A 276 1.33 22.00 -15.89
N ARG A 277 0.23 21.38 -15.46
CA ARG A 277 -0.20 21.42 -14.07
C ARG A 277 0.58 20.47 -13.16
N MET A 278 0.93 19.29 -13.67
CA MET A 278 1.44 18.20 -12.85
C MET A 278 2.96 18.08 -12.84
N HIS A 279 3.65 18.41 -13.94
CA HIS A 279 5.10 18.27 -14.04
C HIS A 279 5.88 19.00 -12.93
N PRO A 280 5.46 20.17 -12.38
CA PRO A 280 6.21 20.84 -11.31
C PRO A 280 6.22 20.04 -10.00
N MET A 281 5.30 19.10 -9.81
CA MET A 281 5.20 18.20 -8.65
C MET A 281 5.91 16.87 -8.88
N MET A 282 6.30 16.57 -10.11
CA MET A 282 6.90 15.30 -10.54
C MET A 282 8.42 15.41 -10.64
N VAL A 283 9.01 16.17 -9.72
CA VAL A 283 10.45 16.41 -9.65
C VAL A 283 11.18 15.07 -9.50
N GLU A 284 12.31 14.93 -10.20
CA GLU A 284 13.21 13.76 -10.11
C GLU A 284 12.62 12.40 -10.53
N GLY A 285 11.45 12.34 -11.15
CA GLY A 285 10.89 11.08 -11.65
C GLY A 285 10.50 10.08 -10.56
N ARG A 286 10.10 10.58 -9.37
CA ARG A 286 9.79 9.77 -8.16
C ARG A 286 8.39 10.04 -7.61
N PHE A 287 7.48 10.42 -8.50
CA PHE A 287 6.14 10.88 -8.18
C PHE A 287 5.29 9.83 -7.44
N PHE A 288 5.27 8.59 -7.93
CA PHE A 288 4.56 7.50 -7.27
C PHE A 288 5.10 7.24 -5.86
N THR A 289 6.41 7.30 -5.65
CA THR A 289 7.00 7.16 -4.31
C THR A 289 6.41 8.18 -3.33
N TYR A 290 6.41 9.47 -3.70
CA TYR A 290 5.87 10.50 -2.82
C TYR A 290 4.36 10.33 -2.58
N VAL A 291 3.57 10.17 -3.64
CA VAL A 291 2.11 10.05 -3.51
C VAL A 291 1.70 8.79 -2.77
N SER A 292 2.33 7.65 -3.05
CA SER A 292 2.01 6.39 -2.37
C SER A 292 2.31 6.44 -0.88
N SER A 293 3.40 7.10 -0.47
CA SER A 293 3.76 7.29 0.95
C SER A 293 2.75 8.12 1.75
N LEU A 294 1.97 8.97 1.07
CA LEU A 294 0.94 9.84 1.67
C LEU A 294 -0.46 9.23 1.58
N LEU A 295 -0.77 8.58 0.45
CA LEU A 295 -2.10 8.11 0.08
C LEU A 295 -2.37 6.66 0.49
N LEU A 296 -1.39 5.76 0.32
CA LEU A 296 -1.57 4.31 0.45
C LEU A 296 -1.22 3.81 1.85
N LEU A 297 -1.66 4.53 2.87
CA LEU A 297 -1.35 4.25 4.27
C LEU A 297 -2.24 3.14 4.84
N PRO A 298 -1.68 2.08 5.45
CA PRO A 298 -2.46 1.01 6.06
C PRO A 298 -3.28 1.50 7.24
N GLU A 299 -4.54 1.08 7.31
CA GLU A 299 -5.37 1.26 8.50
C GLU A 299 -4.78 0.51 9.70
N ASN A 300 -5.13 0.93 10.92
CA ASN A 300 -4.45 0.53 12.16
C ASN A 300 -4.37 -0.98 12.40
N LYS A 301 -5.41 -1.77 12.06
CA LYS A 301 -5.40 -3.23 12.23
C LYS A 301 -4.40 -3.88 11.27
N THR A 302 -4.38 -3.45 10.02
CA THR A 302 -3.40 -3.88 9.01
C THR A 302 -1.99 -3.41 9.38
N TRP A 303 -1.84 -2.17 9.83
CA TRP A 303 -0.57 -1.63 10.33
C TRP A 303 -0.02 -2.44 11.51
N SER A 304 -0.89 -2.84 12.44
CA SER A 304 -0.51 -3.67 13.57
C SER A 304 0.01 -5.04 13.14
N LEU A 305 -0.50 -5.61 12.03
CA LEU A 305 0.06 -6.85 11.45
C LEU A 305 1.46 -6.61 10.88
N ILE A 306 1.66 -5.51 10.15
CA ILE A 306 2.97 -5.12 9.60
C ILE A 306 3.99 -4.96 10.72
N VAL A 307 3.66 -4.19 11.76
CA VAL A 307 4.55 -3.94 12.90
C VAL A 307 4.91 -5.24 13.63
N ARG A 308 3.93 -6.13 13.90
CA ARG A 308 4.21 -7.44 14.50
C ARG A 308 5.17 -8.27 13.66
N GLN A 309 4.93 -8.37 12.35
CA GLN A 309 5.81 -9.13 11.46
C GLN A 309 7.22 -8.54 11.42
N LEU A 310 7.33 -7.21 11.37
CA LEU A 310 8.61 -6.53 11.36
C LEU A 310 9.42 -6.83 12.63
N TRP A 311 8.82 -6.66 13.80
CA TRP A 311 9.52 -6.88 15.07
C TRP A 311 9.83 -8.35 15.32
N SER A 312 8.91 -9.26 15.00
CA SER A 312 9.09 -10.69 15.27
C SER A 312 10.08 -11.38 14.33
N TYR A 313 10.22 -10.92 13.08
CA TYR A 313 10.98 -11.65 12.06
C TYR A 313 12.04 -10.82 11.34
N LEU A 314 11.84 -9.50 11.18
CA LEU A 314 12.76 -8.65 10.40
C LEU A 314 13.78 -7.90 11.24
N SER A 315 13.46 -7.60 12.50
CA SER A 315 14.27 -6.71 13.36
C SER A 315 15.66 -7.26 13.68
N ALA A 316 15.81 -8.58 13.74
CA ALA A 316 17.04 -9.27 14.13
C ALA A 316 18.10 -9.35 13.02
N ALA A 317 17.82 -8.86 11.82
CA ALA A 317 18.73 -8.92 10.67
C ALA A 317 19.49 -7.62 10.44
N GLU A 318 20.76 -7.72 10.06
CA GLU A 318 21.59 -6.59 9.63
C GLU A 318 21.21 -6.10 8.23
N LEU A 319 21.08 -7.03 7.29
CA LEU A 319 20.62 -6.77 5.93
C LEU A 319 19.30 -7.49 5.64
N ARG A 320 18.38 -6.81 4.97
CA ARG A 320 17.07 -7.35 4.58
C ARG A 320 16.92 -7.28 3.06
N VAL A 321 16.77 -8.44 2.42
CA VAL A 321 16.54 -8.56 0.98
C VAL A 321 15.11 -9.05 0.77
N GLY A 322 14.27 -8.20 0.19
CA GLY A 322 12.91 -8.56 -0.17
C GLY A 322 12.87 -9.19 -1.56
N ILE A 323 12.19 -10.33 -1.68
CA ILE A 323 12.05 -11.07 -2.93
C ILE A 323 10.56 -11.23 -3.21
N GLN A 324 10.12 -10.67 -4.33
CA GLN A 324 8.74 -10.74 -4.78
C GLN A 324 8.67 -11.62 -6.02
N VAL A 325 8.09 -12.81 -5.86
CA VAL A 325 7.97 -13.82 -6.91
C VAL A 325 6.55 -13.89 -7.45
N ARG A 326 6.38 -13.56 -8.72
CA ARG A 326 5.12 -13.66 -9.47
C ARG A 326 5.39 -14.24 -10.85
N LEU A 327 4.74 -15.37 -11.14
CA LEU A 327 4.74 -15.95 -12.48
C LEU A 327 3.54 -15.44 -13.27
N HIS A 328 3.80 -14.88 -14.46
CA HIS A 328 2.77 -14.40 -15.39
C HIS A 328 2.65 -15.33 -16.60
N GLY A 329 1.50 -15.28 -17.29
CA GLY A 329 1.28 -16.04 -18.54
C GLY A 329 1.06 -17.54 -18.35
N ARG A 330 0.78 -17.99 -17.13
CA ARG A 330 0.57 -19.40 -16.79
C ARG A 330 -0.89 -19.70 -16.49
N LYS A 331 -1.31 -20.95 -16.77
CA LYS A 331 -2.66 -21.45 -16.46
C LYS A 331 -2.88 -21.57 -14.96
N ASP A 332 -1.97 -22.25 -14.27
CA ASP A 332 -1.94 -22.30 -12.81
C ASP A 332 -0.88 -21.34 -12.29
N LEU A 333 -1.36 -20.26 -11.69
CA LEU A 333 -0.53 -19.22 -11.09
C LEU A 333 0.03 -19.62 -9.74
N ALA A 334 -0.46 -20.71 -9.14
CA ALA A 334 -0.04 -21.28 -7.86
C ALA A 334 0.93 -22.46 -8.00
N GLN A 335 1.12 -22.98 -9.21
CA GLN A 335 2.03 -24.09 -9.49
C GLN A 335 3.49 -23.67 -9.30
N PHE A 336 4.27 -24.51 -8.63
CA PHE A 336 5.72 -24.35 -8.52
C PHE A 336 6.39 -24.62 -9.87
N GLU A 337 7.30 -23.74 -10.28
CA GLU A 337 8.11 -23.92 -11.48
C GLU A 337 9.57 -24.19 -11.10
N PRO A 338 10.09 -25.39 -11.39
CA PRO A 338 11.51 -25.68 -11.23
C PRO A 338 12.39 -24.73 -12.06
N GLY A 339 13.48 -24.22 -11.49
CA GLY A 339 14.44 -23.35 -12.17
C GLY A 339 14.21 -21.86 -11.94
N VAL A 340 13.00 -21.45 -11.52
CA VAL A 340 12.75 -20.06 -11.05
C VAL A 340 13.57 -19.78 -9.79
N ASP A 341 13.67 -20.74 -8.88
CA ASP A 341 14.50 -20.65 -7.68
C ASP A 341 15.99 -20.48 -8.02
N THR A 342 16.46 -21.16 -9.07
CA THR A 342 17.84 -21.02 -9.57
C THR A 342 18.06 -19.61 -10.13
N LYS A 343 17.14 -19.08 -10.92
CA LYS A 343 17.22 -17.69 -11.40
C LYS A 343 17.23 -16.67 -10.27
N ILE A 344 16.45 -16.89 -9.22
CA ILE A 344 16.48 -16.04 -8.03
C ILE A 344 17.88 -16.08 -7.39
N MET A 345 18.44 -17.27 -7.16
CA MET A 345 19.80 -17.40 -6.60
C MET A 345 20.84 -16.73 -7.47
N ASP A 346 20.85 -17.00 -8.78
CA ASP A 346 21.80 -16.44 -9.73
C ASP A 346 21.76 -14.91 -9.72
N CYS A 347 20.55 -14.33 -9.66
CA CYS A 347 20.38 -12.89 -9.55
C CYS A 347 21.01 -12.34 -8.27
N LEU A 348 20.64 -12.91 -7.12
CA LEU A 348 21.06 -12.40 -5.82
C LEU A 348 22.57 -12.57 -5.59
N LEU A 349 23.15 -13.70 -6.03
CA LEU A 349 24.60 -13.94 -5.98
C LEU A 349 25.36 -12.96 -6.89
N ARG A 350 24.89 -12.77 -8.13
CA ARG A 350 25.53 -11.88 -9.12
C ARG A 350 25.67 -10.45 -8.61
N TYR A 351 24.68 -9.95 -7.88
CA TYR A 351 24.69 -8.60 -7.32
C TYR A 351 25.16 -8.53 -5.86
N GLY A 352 25.74 -9.63 -5.34
CA GLY A 352 26.33 -9.66 -3.99
C GLY A 352 25.31 -9.49 -2.85
N LEU A 353 24.04 -9.83 -3.10
CA LEU A 353 22.97 -9.77 -2.10
C LEU A 353 22.89 -11.04 -1.25
N LEU A 354 23.56 -12.11 -1.69
CA LEU A 354 23.71 -13.38 -0.98
C LEU A 354 25.16 -13.85 -1.04
N PRO A 355 25.64 -14.55 0.01
CA PRO A 355 26.93 -15.22 -0.01
C PRO A 355 26.86 -16.49 -0.86
N SER A 356 28.00 -16.85 -1.46
CA SER A 356 28.21 -18.16 -2.06
C SER A 356 28.07 -19.27 -1.02
N LEU A 357 27.63 -20.43 -1.48
CA LEU A 357 27.52 -21.64 -0.68
C LEU A 357 28.81 -22.45 -0.77
N SER A 358 29.17 -23.14 0.30
CA SER A 358 30.35 -24.01 0.38
C SER A 358 29.93 -25.46 0.55
N GLU A 359 30.66 -26.36 -0.11
CA GLU A 359 30.53 -27.81 0.11
C GLU A 359 31.31 -28.27 1.36
N TYR A 360 32.14 -27.40 1.95
CA TYR A 360 32.97 -27.73 3.11
C TYR A 360 32.38 -27.19 4.41
N GLU A 361 32.05 -28.10 5.33
CA GLU A 361 31.58 -27.75 6.67
C GLU A 361 32.75 -27.43 7.62
N ASN A 362 32.77 -26.21 8.15
CA ASN A 362 33.70 -25.80 9.21
C ASN A 362 32.95 -25.16 10.39
N SER A 363 32.31 -26.01 11.20
CA SER A 363 31.54 -25.58 12.36
C SER A 363 32.39 -24.85 13.42
N THR A 364 33.69 -25.13 13.49
CA THR A 364 34.61 -24.46 14.41
C THR A 364 34.81 -23.00 14.02
N GLU A 365 35.09 -22.73 12.74
CA GLU A 365 35.25 -21.35 12.27
C GLU A 365 33.91 -20.61 12.30
N MET A 366 32.80 -21.26 11.92
CA MET A 366 31.45 -20.71 12.08
C MET A 366 31.20 -20.26 13.53
N HIS A 367 31.45 -21.12 14.51
CA HIS A 367 31.26 -20.80 15.92
C HIS A 367 32.14 -19.62 16.35
N ARG A 368 33.39 -19.58 15.90
CA ARG A 368 34.34 -18.52 16.19
C ARG A 368 33.90 -17.17 15.61
N VAL A 369 33.46 -17.14 14.35
CA VAL A 369 32.94 -15.94 13.68
C VAL A 369 31.69 -15.43 14.39
N GLN A 370 30.73 -16.31 14.67
CA GLN A 370 29.47 -15.93 15.31
C GLN A 370 29.67 -15.50 16.78
N SER A 371 30.57 -16.14 17.53
CA SER A 371 30.89 -15.74 18.91
C SER A 371 31.52 -14.36 18.99
N ARG A 372 32.44 -14.04 18.05
CA ARG A 372 33.00 -12.69 17.92
C ARG A 372 31.92 -11.66 17.59
N LYS A 373 31.04 -11.98 16.65
CA LYS A 373 29.92 -11.13 16.25
C LYS A 373 29.01 -10.80 17.44
N MET A 374 28.67 -11.79 18.26
CA MET A 374 27.91 -11.59 19.50
C MET A 374 28.66 -10.71 20.51
N SER A 375 29.97 -10.92 20.67
CA SER A 375 30.81 -10.10 21.55
C SER A 375 30.90 -8.64 21.09
N ASP A 376 30.84 -8.38 19.78
CA ASP A 376 30.84 -7.04 19.18
C ASP A 376 29.45 -6.36 19.25
N GLY A 377 28.44 -7.00 19.84
CA GLY A 377 27.08 -6.48 19.91
C GLY A 377 26.36 -6.41 18.57
N LYS A 378 26.84 -7.15 17.55
CA LYS A 378 26.21 -7.21 16.23
C LYS A 378 24.98 -8.11 16.24
N LYS A 379 24.11 -7.89 15.27
CA LYS A 379 22.87 -8.66 15.13
C LYS A 379 23.14 -10.14 14.83
N PRO A 380 22.32 -11.07 15.32
CA PRO A 380 22.58 -12.51 15.13
C PRO A 380 22.41 -12.95 13.66
N VAL A 381 21.51 -12.31 12.91
CA VAL A 381 21.25 -12.63 11.49
C VAL A 381 21.99 -11.63 10.60
N ASP A 382 22.88 -12.11 9.73
CA ASP A 382 23.57 -11.27 8.74
C ASP A 382 22.59 -10.82 7.65
N ILE A 383 21.88 -11.78 7.04
CA ILE A 383 20.98 -11.52 5.91
C ILE A 383 19.64 -12.19 6.14
N LEU A 384 18.56 -11.43 6.03
CA LEU A 384 17.20 -11.94 5.99
C LEU A 384 16.64 -11.84 4.58
N LEU A 385 16.20 -12.97 4.04
CA LEU A 385 15.40 -13.06 2.82
C LEU A 385 13.91 -13.03 3.18
N LEU A 386 13.22 -11.95 2.84
CA LEU A 386 11.76 -11.88 2.91
C LEU A 386 11.17 -12.29 1.56
N LEU A 387 10.71 -13.54 1.47
CA LEU A 387 10.16 -14.10 0.23
C LEU A 387 8.63 -14.05 0.22
N THR A 388 8.09 -13.37 -0.79
CA THR A 388 6.64 -13.24 -1.02
C THR A 388 6.27 -13.92 -2.33
N SER A 389 5.35 -14.88 -2.27
CA SER A 389 4.88 -15.64 -3.42
C SER A 389 3.56 -16.32 -3.11
N LEU A 390 2.74 -16.54 -4.14
CA LEU A 390 1.61 -17.47 -4.03
C LEU A 390 2.10 -18.92 -3.79
N GLN A 391 3.30 -19.26 -4.28
CA GLN A 391 3.92 -20.58 -4.14
C GLN A 391 4.76 -20.63 -2.85
N GLY A 392 4.25 -21.27 -1.79
CA GLY A 392 5.03 -21.48 -0.56
C GLY A 392 6.35 -22.25 -0.79
N LYS A 393 6.41 -23.05 -1.86
CA LYS A 393 7.56 -23.90 -2.20
C LYS A 393 8.85 -23.11 -2.47
N TYR A 394 8.79 -21.88 -3.00
CA TYR A 394 10.01 -21.08 -3.20
C TYR A 394 10.69 -20.71 -1.88
N SER A 395 9.90 -20.33 -0.87
CA SER A 395 10.44 -20.04 0.47
C SER A 395 11.02 -21.30 1.12
N GLN A 396 10.37 -22.44 0.95
CA GLN A 396 10.86 -23.73 1.47
C GLN A 396 12.19 -24.11 0.83
N VAL A 397 12.26 -24.17 -0.50
CA VAL A 397 13.48 -24.52 -1.23
C VAL A 397 14.63 -23.58 -0.88
N MET A 398 14.36 -22.28 -0.71
CA MET A 398 15.39 -21.33 -0.30
C MET A 398 15.87 -21.56 1.12
N ARG A 399 14.96 -21.85 2.05
CA ARG A 399 15.31 -22.19 3.42
C ARG A 399 16.16 -23.46 3.48
N ASP A 400 15.71 -24.51 2.80
CA ASP A 400 16.37 -25.82 2.80
C ASP A 400 17.82 -25.68 2.30
N ARG A 401 18.05 -24.93 1.21
CA ARG A 401 19.40 -24.66 0.68
C ARG A 401 20.37 -24.05 1.72
N PHE A 402 19.94 -23.05 2.47
CA PHE A 402 20.78 -22.40 3.50
C PHE A 402 20.86 -23.17 4.82
N MET A 403 19.98 -24.16 5.03
CA MET A 403 20.06 -25.07 6.18
C MET A 403 20.95 -26.28 5.89
N GLU A 404 21.02 -26.72 4.62
CA GLU A 404 21.79 -27.88 4.18
C GLU A 404 23.24 -27.55 3.81
N MET A 405 23.53 -26.32 3.38
CA MET A 405 24.87 -25.91 2.98
C MET A 405 25.35 -24.66 3.74
N PRO A 406 26.58 -24.66 4.28
CA PRO A 406 27.17 -23.47 4.89
C PRO A 406 27.49 -22.40 3.83
N THR A 407 27.61 -21.16 4.28
CA THR A 407 28.05 -20.04 3.45
C THR A 407 29.58 -19.93 3.48
N GLU A 408 30.22 -19.60 2.36
CA GLU A 408 31.68 -19.43 2.28
C GLU A 408 32.20 -18.33 3.22
N SER A 409 31.39 -17.31 3.45
CA SER A 409 31.69 -16.17 4.32
C SER A 409 31.31 -16.38 5.78
N PHE A 410 30.73 -17.54 6.14
CA PHE A 410 30.15 -17.83 7.46
C PHE A 410 29.05 -16.86 7.91
N GLN A 411 28.47 -16.11 6.96
CA GLN A 411 27.30 -15.26 7.21
C GLN A 411 26.04 -16.11 7.41
N THR A 412 25.23 -15.74 8.40
CA THR A 412 23.94 -16.38 8.67
C THR A 412 22.86 -15.82 7.75
N VAL A 413 22.17 -16.72 7.04
CA VAL A 413 21.05 -16.37 6.16
C VAL A 413 19.76 -16.95 6.74
N GLN A 414 18.78 -16.08 7.00
CA GLN A 414 17.45 -16.47 7.45
C GLN A 414 16.44 -16.26 6.32
N VAL A 415 15.50 -17.20 6.15
CA VAL A 415 14.43 -17.08 5.15
C VAL A 415 13.07 -17.00 5.83
N HIS A 416 12.36 -15.89 5.60
CA HIS A 416 11.02 -15.65 6.11
C HIS A 416 10.01 -15.49 4.98
N SER A 417 8.79 -15.95 5.22
CA SER A 417 7.64 -15.73 4.35
C SER A 417 6.40 -15.56 5.22
N VAL A 418 5.62 -14.52 4.95
CA VAL A 418 4.48 -14.12 5.79
C VAL A 418 3.29 -15.04 5.55
N SER A 419 3.01 -15.38 4.29
CA SER A 419 1.88 -16.21 3.93
C SER A 419 2.23 -17.18 2.78
N GLN A 420 1.53 -18.32 2.75
CA GLN A 420 1.62 -19.32 1.68
C GLN A 420 0.20 -19.64 1.21
N LEU A 421 -0.42 -18.70 0.49
CA LEU A 421 -1.86 -18.77 0.20
C LEU A 421 -2.24 -19.89 -0.76
N GLY A 422 -1.32 -20.35 -1.63
CA GLY A 422 -1.55 -21.46 -2.56
C GLY A 422 -2.65 -21.25 -3.60
N ARG A 423 -3.36 -20.11 -3.57
CA ARG A 423 -4.40 -19.70 -4.51
C ARG A 423 -4.70 -18.20 -4.42
N GLN A 424 -5.29 -17.67 -5.48
CA GLN A 424 -5.86 -16.32 -5.51
C GLN A 424 -7.39 -16.40 -5.42
N ASP A 425 -7.98 -15.87 -4.35
CA ASP A 425 -9.42 -15.89 -4.07
C ASP A 425 -10.09 -14.50 -3.98
N LYS A 426 -9.33 -13.41 -4.14
CA LYS A 426 -9.81 -12.01 -4.16
C LYS A 426 -10.55 -11.58 -2.87
N GLY A 427 -10.51 -12.37 -1.81
CA GLY A 427 -11.14 -12.06 -0.54
C GLY A 427 -10.40 -10.96 0.22
N PHE A 428 -11.09 -10.33 1.17
CA PHE A 428 -10.50 -9.27 2.01
C PHE A 428 -9.26 -9.75 2.76
N GLN A 429 -9.28 -10.97 3.33
CA GLN A 429 -8.13 -11.52 4.05
C GLN A 429 -6.89 -11.66 3.15
N GLN A 430 -7.07 -12.16 1.92
CA GLN A 430 -5.98 -12.21 0.95
C GLN A 430 -5.50 -10.81 0.59
N ALA A 431 -6.40 -9.86 0.35
CA ALA A 431 -6.02 -8.48 0.05
C ALA A 431 -5.24 -7.84 1.22
N GLN A 432 -5.67 -8.07 2.46
CA GLN A 432 -4.97 -7.60 3.65
C GLN A 432 -3.56 -8.20 3.77
N LEU A 433 -3.41 -9.51 3.60
CA LEU A 433 -2.10 -10.17 3.64
C LEU A 433 -1.18 -9.69 2.50
N ALA A 434 -1.71 -9.56 1.29
CA ALA A 434 -0.97 -9.00 0.17
C ALA A 434 -0.49 -7.57 0.46
N PHE A 435 -1.33 -6.75 1.10
CA PHE A 435 -0.94 -5.39 1.46
C PHE A 435 0.11 -5.35 2.57
N VAL A 436 0.00 -6.23 3.57
CA VAL A 436 1.03 -6.42 4.61
C VAL A 436 2.38 -6.78 3.98
N GLU A 437 2.38 -7.73 3.05
CA GLU A 437 3.59 -8.16 2.34
C GLU A 437 4.20 -7.05 1.48
N MET A 438 3.38 -6.27 0.74
CA MET A 438 3.87 -5.11 -0.02
C MET A 438 4.59 -4.09 0.88
N TRP A 439 4.03 -3.81 2.07
CA TRP A 439 4.64 -2.89 3.04
C TRP A 439 5.90 -3.46 3.69
N LEU A 440 5.91 -4.75 4.06
CA LEU A 440 7.10 -5.39 4.61
C LEU A 440 8.26 -5.43 3.62
N LEU A 441 7.99 -5.73 2.35
CA LEU A 441 8.96 -5.59 1.27
C LEU A 441 9.48 -4.15 1.19
N SER A 442 8.61 -3.15 1.34
CA SER A 442 9.03 -1.76 1.28
C SER A 442 9.99 -1.32 2.40
N PHE A 443 10.14 -2.13 3.45
CA PHE A 443 11.12 -1.92 4.53
C PHE A 443 12.41 -2.72 4.36
N CYS A 444 12.53 -3.51 3.29
CA CYS A 444 13.78 -4.17 2.94
C CYS A 444 14.81 -3.16 2.41
N ASP A 445 16.07 -3.54 2.49
CA ASP A 445 17.19 -2.72 2.05
C ASP A 445 17.45 -2.86 0.55
N PHE A 446 17.18 -4.05 0.02
CA PHE A 446 17.19 -4.35 -1.40
C PHE A 446 15.90 -5.09 -1.79
N LEU A 447 15.47 -4.91 -3.03
CA LEU A 447 14.29 -5.55 -3.57
C LEU A 447 14.58 -6.26 -4.89
N ALA A 448 14.25 -7.54 -4.96
CA ALA A 448 14.13 -8.27 -6.21
C ALA A 448 12.64 -8.44 -6.54
N THR A 449 12.17 -7.95 -7.70
CA THR A 449 10.76 -7.99 -8.10
C THR A 449 10.59 -8.76 -9.39
N SER A 450 9.45 -9.43 -9.56
CA SER A 450 9.19 -10.16 -10.82
C SER A 450 8.72 -9.21 -11.91
N GLU A 451 9.20 -9.44 -13.13
CA GLU A 451 8.71 -8.73 -14.31
C GLU A 451 7.17 -8.71 -14.40
N TYR A 452 6.60 -7.61 -14.89
CA TYR A 452 5.15 -7.37 -15.01
C TYR A 452 4.38 -7.28 -13.68
N SER A 453 5.02 -7.46 -12.53
CA SER A 453 4.31 -7.58 -11.25
C SER A 453 3.95 -6.22 -10.66
N THR A 454 2.68 -5.82 -10.78
CA THR A 454 2.19 -4.61 -10.12
C THR A 454 2.27 -4.68 -8.59
N PHE A 455 2.30 -5.88 -8.00
CA PHE A 455 2.62 -6.08 -6.59
C PHE A 455 4.05 -5.58 -6.27
N GLY A 456 5.01 -5.94 -7.13
CA GLY A 456 6.39 -5.46 -7.03
C GLY A 456 6.49 -3.94 -7.18
N TYR A 457 5.73 -3.35 -8.12
CA TYR A 457 5.71 -1.90 -8.30
C TYR A 457 5.21 -1.13 -7.07
N ILE A 458 4.20 -1.64 -6.35
CA ILE A 458 3.78 -1.02 -5.09
C ILE A 458 4.92 -1.06 -4.07
N ALA A 459 5.54 -2.23 -3.87
CA ALA A 459 6.61 -2.39 -2.89
C ALA A 459 7.83 -1.51 -3.20
N GLN A 460 8.32 -1.53 -4.44
CA GLN A 460 9.51 -0.76 -4.84
C GLN A 460 9.24 0.75 -4.82
N GLY A 461 8.03 1.17 -5.20
CA GLY A 461 7.63 2.58 -5.18
C GLY A 461 7.55 3.12 -3.76
N LEU A 462 6.93 2.36 -2.84
CA LEU A 462 6.92 2.69 -1.40
C LEU A 462 8.33 2.66 -0.79
N ALA A 463 9.20 1.77 -1.26
CA ALA A 463 10.57 1.65 -0.77
C ALA A 463 11.50 2.75 -1.28
N ASP A 464 11.12 3.40 -2.37
CA ASP A 464 11.99 4.30 -3.13
C ASP A 464 13.26 3.59 -3.65
N LEU A 465 13.09 2.36 -4.14
CA LEU A 465 14.22 1.53 -4.56
C LEU A 465 14.13 1.18 -6.04
N HIS A 466 15.30 1.20 -6.69
CA HIS A 466 15.49 0.53 -7.97
C HIS A 466 15.53 -0.98 -7.72
N PRO A 467 14.57 -1.76 -8.24
CA PRO A 467 14.53 -3.20 -8.00
C PRO A 467 15.55 -3.96 -8.84
N TYR A 468 15.91 -5.16 -8.41
CA TYR A 468 16.46 -6.19 -9.29
C TYR A 468 15.31 -6.95 -9.94
N ILE A 469 15.03 -6.65 -11.21
CA ILE A 469 13.89 -7.18 -11.97
C ILE A 469 14.22 -8.61 -12.42
N LEU A 470 13.58 -9.60 -11.80
CA LEU A 470 13.67 -11.02 -12.10
C LEU A 470 12.96 -11.36 -13.42
N THR A 471 13.68 -12.00 -14.35
CA THR A 471 13.18 -12.42 -15.67
C THR A 471 12.71 -13.87 -15.64
N LEU A 472 11.43 -14.05 -15.28
CA LEU A 472 10.82 -15.34 -14.90
C LEU A 472 9.85 -15.93 -15.94
N LYS A 473 9.51 -15.22 -17.02
CA LYS A 473 8.57 -15.68 -18.05
C LYS A 473 9.05 -16.90 -18.83
N SER A 474 10.34 -16.96 -19.13
CA SER A 474 10.95 -18.04 -19.91
C SER A 474 12.13 -18.64 -19.17
N SER A 475 12.12 -19.97 -19.01
CA SER A 475 13.26 -20.74 -18.50
C SER A 475 14.49 -20.62 -19.40
N HIS A 476 14.30 -20.30 -20.69
CA HIS A 476 15.37 -20.17 -21.68
C HIS A 476 16.03 -18.79 -21.74
N ASN A 477 15.49 -17.77 -21.05
CA ASN A 477 16.18 -16.48 -20.98
C ASN A 477 17.46 -16.65 -20.12
N PRO A 478 18.66 -16.44 -20.70
CA PRO A 478 19.93 -16.64 -19.99
C PRO A 478 20.16 -15.58 -18.91
N SER A 479 19.46 -14.44 -18.96
CA SER A 479 19.49 -13.46 -17.88
C SER A 479 18.59 -13.92 -16.73
N SER A 480 19.14 -13.88 -15.51
CA SER A 480 18.42 -14.10 -14.26
C SER A 480 17.63 -12.87 -13.81
N CYS A 481 18.24 -11.69 -13.95
CA CYS A 481 17.62 -10.40 -13.64
C CYS A 481 18.43 -9.20 -14.18
N MET A 482 17.86 -8.01 -14.07
CA MET A 482 18.51 -6.73 -14.40
C MET A 482 18.20 -5.66 -13.35
N VAL A 483 19.05 -4.63 -13.22
CA VAL A 483 18.75 -3.49 -12.34
C VAL A 483 17.70 -2.61 -12.99
N GLY A 484 16.66 -2.27 -12.23
CA GLY A 484 15.59 -1.37 -12.63
C GLY A 484 16.08 0.06 -12.80
N GLN A 485 15.57 0.74 -13.82
CA GLN A 485 15.93 2.12 -14.17
C GLN A 485 15.26 3.18 -13.29
N SER A 486 14.21 2.80 -12.56
CA SER A 486 13.40 3.70 -11.73
C SER A 486 12.60 2.92 -10.68
N SER A 487 12.23 3.59 -9.59
CA SER A 487 11.28 3.11 -8.59
C SER A 487 9.82 3.25 -9.05
N GLU A 488 9.55 4.00 -10.10
CA GLU A 488 8.19 4.26 -10.61
C GLU A 488 7.52 2.99 -11.17
N PRO A 489 6.19 2.85 -11.07
CA PRO A 489 5.47 1.77 -11.73
C PRO A 489 5.51 1.88 -13.26
N CYS A 490 5.45 0.73 -13.92
CA CYS A 490 5.25 0.68 -15.36
C CYS A 490 3.76 0.87 -15.72
N THR A 491 3.48 1.75 -16.67
CA THR A 491 2.22 1.78 -17.39
C THR A 491 2.23 0.69 -18.46
N HIS A 492 1.60 -0.46 -18.19
CA HIS A 492 1.75 -1.64 -19.05
C HIS A 492 1.16 -1.50 -20.45
N TYR A 493 0.02 -0.81 -20.56
CA TYR A 493 -0.74 -0.70 -21.80
C TYR A 493 -0.98 0.77 -22.14
N PRO A 494 0.06 1.54 -22.49
CA PRO A 494 -0.12 2.93 -22.84
C PRO A 494 -1.05 3.08 -24.04
N LYS A 495 -1.82 4.16 -24.04
CA LYS A 495 -2.74 4.54 -25.12
C LYS A 495 -2.26 5.83 -25.75
N VAL A 496 -1.91 5.75 -27.02
CA VAL A 496 -1.60 6.91 -27.86
C VAL A 496 -2.88 7.27 -28.62
N PRO A 497 -3.57 8.35 -28.23
CA PRO A 497 -4.78 8.78 -28.92
C PRO A 497 -4.46 9.42 -30.28
N THR A 498 -5.45 9.53 -31.15
CA THR A 498 -5.24 10.04 -32.51
C THR A 498 -4.81 11.50 -32.57
N CYS A 499 -5.19 12.31 -31.58
CA CYS A 499 -4.83 13.74 -31.52
C CYS A 499 -3.33 14.00 -31.41
N LEU A 500 -2.54 13.07 -30.85
CA LEU A 500 -1.09 13.25 -30.69
C LEU A 500 -0.30 13.09 -31.98
N ARG A 501 -0.89 12.45 -33.00
CA ARG A 501 -0.27 12.26 -34.32
C ARG A 501 -0.02 13.56 -35.10
N LYS A 502 -0.55 14.69 -34.61
CA LYS A 502 -0.34 16.00 -35.22
C LYS A 502 0.93 16.61 -34.64
N ASP A 503 1.85 17.09 -35.49
CA ASP A 503 3.11 17.70 -35.04
C ASP A 503 2.92 18.87 -34.06
N SER A 504 1.79 19.58 -34.16
CA SER A 504 1.41 20.71 -33.31
C SER A 504 0.74 20.31 -31.99
N ALA A 505 0.52 19.01 -31.72
CA ALA A 505 -0.21 18.56 -30.53
C ALA A 505 0.54 18.86 -29.23
N LEU A 506 1.88 18.81 -29.27
CA LEU A 506 2.75 19.01 -28.12
C LEU A 506 3.71 20.18 -28.37
N SER A 507 3.89 21.03 -27.36
CA SER A 507 4.88 22.11 -27.40
C SER A 507 6.32 21.54 -27.43
N PRO A 508 7.32 22.30 -27.93
CA PRO A 508 8.72 21.85 -27.89
C PRO A 508 9.19 21.46 -26.48
N ALA A 509 8.87 22.26 -25.46
CA ALA A 509 9.24 21.99 -24.07
C ALA A 509 8.61 20.69 -23.53
N HIS A 510 7.38 20.38 -23.95
CA HIS A 510 6.71 19.14 -23.56
C HIS A 510 7.35 17.92 -24.24
N LYS A 511 7.69 18.03 -25.53
CA LYS A 511 8.44 16.98 -26.24
C LYS A 511 9.82 16.75 -25.61
N ASP A 512 10.52 17.81 -25.22
CA ASP A 512 11.79 17.71 -24.49
C ASP A 512 11.64 17.00 -23.15
N TRP A 513 10.60 17.36 -22.40
CA TRP A 513 10.28 16.71 -21.14
C TRP A 513 10.01 15.21 -21.33
N ILE A 514 9.21 14.82 -22.32
CA ILE A 514 8.94 13.41 -22.63
C ILE A 514 10.25 12.67 -22.96
N ARG A 515 11.12 13.27 -23.79
CA ARG A 515 12.42 12.67 -24.15
C ARG A 515 13.32 12.46 -22.94
N VAL A 516 13.27 13.33 -21.93
CA VAL A 516 14.11 13.22 -20.74
C VAL A 516 13.53 12.23 -19.73
N TYR A 517 12.24 12.35 -19.41
CA TYR A 517 11.63 11.70 -18.22
C TYR A 517 10.83 10.43 -18.53
N LEU A 518 10.60 10.08 -19.80
CA LEU A 518 9.83 8.91 -20.18
C LEU A 518 10.72 7.86 -20.88
N ARG A 519 10.69 6.63 -20.38
CA ARG A 519 11.40 5.48 -20.95
C ARG A 519 10.45 4.31 -21.18
N MET A 520 10.82 3.41 -22.07
CA MET A 520 10.18 2.10 -22.16
C MET A 520 10.46 1.30 -20.88
N CYS A 521 9.49 0.55 -20.40
CA CYS A 521 9.70 -0.31 -19.23
C CYS A 521 10.62 -1.49 -19.60
N GLN A 522 11.60 -1.77 -18.75
CA GLN A 522 12.52 -2.90 -18.92
C GLN A 522 11.82 -4.26 -18.80
N ASP A 523 10.70 -4.30 -18.07
CA ASP A 523 9.98 -5.51 -17.72
C ASP A 523 8.63 -5.65 -18.42
N GLN A 524 8.26 -4.68 -19.28
CA GLN A 524 7.10 -4.76 -20.15
C GLN A 524 7.40 -4.01 -21.46
N PRO A 525 7.76 -4.71 -22.55
CA PRO A 525 8.31 -4.10 -23.78
C PRO A 525 7.43 -3.07 -24.49
N SER A 526 6.12 -2.98 -24.20
CA SER A 526 5.25 -1.94 -24.74
C SER A 526 4.89 -0.85 -23.73
N GLY A 527 5.35 -0.99 -22.49
CA GLY A 527 4.97 -0.14 -21.39
C GLY A 527 5.86 1.09 -21.25
N TRP A 528 5.39 2.10 -20.53
CA TRP A 528 6.14 3.33 -20.26
C TRP A 528 6.32 3.58 -18.77
N GLN A 529 7.46 4.14 -18.41
CA GLN A 529 7.85 4.41 -17.03
C GLN A 529 8.43 5.82 -16.90
N LEU A 530 8.11 6.50 -15.80
CA LEU A 530 8.79 7.73 -15.43
C LEU A 530 10.18 7.40 -14.87
N VAL A 531 11.17 8.19 -15.26
CA VAL A 531 12.56 8.01 -14.85
C VAL A 531 13.19 9.34 -14.45
N GLN A 532 14.33 9.27 -13.79
CA GLN A 532 15.18 10.45 -13.55
C GLN A 532 15.94 10.85 -14.84
N PRO A 533 16.38 12.11 -15.01
CA PRO A 533 17.04 12.58 -16.23
C PRO A 533 18.25 11.76 -16.68
N ASP A 534 19.02 11.23 -15.72
CA ASP A 534 20.25 10.47 -15.97
C ASP A 534 20.03 8.96 -15.99
N ALA A 535 18.77 8.50 -15.96
CA ALA A 535 18.46 7.09 -16.03
C ALA A 535 18.79 6.53 -17.43
N GLY A 536 19.58 5.46 -17.45
CA GLY A 536 19.78 4.65 -18.65
C GLY A 536 18.49 3.96 -19.10
N GLY A 537 18.42 3.53 -20.36
CA GLY A 537 17.27 2.84 -20.94
C GLY A 537 16.79 3.48 -22.25
N ASP A 538 15.92 2.77 -22.97
CA ASP A 538 15.42 3.24 -24.27
C ASP A 538 14.38 4.34 -24.06
N ALA A 539 14.67 5.54 -24.58
CA ALA A 539 13.71 6.64 -24.69
C ALA A 539 12.47 6.17 -25.44
N VAL A 540 11.27 6.60 -25.00
CA VAL A 540 10.05 6.34 -25.78
C VAL A 540 10.20 7.05 -27.13
N PRO A 541 10.24 6.30 -28.26
CA PRO A 541 10.38 6.91 -29.56
C PRO A 541 9.28 7.92 -29.82
N MET A 542 9.66 9.14 -30.21
CA MET A 542 8.69 10.17 -30.60
C MET A 542 7.86 9.73 -31.81
N GLU A 543 8.34 8.80 -32.63
CA GLU A 543 7.58 8.21 -33.74
C GLU A 543 6.37 7.38 -33.28
N PHE A 544 6.33 6.98 -32.00
CA PHE A 544 5.17 6.33 -31.41
C PHE A 544 4.10 7.31 -30.91
N LEU A 545 4.43 8.60 -30.80
CA LEU A 545 3.51 9.69 -30.40
C LEU A 545 3.05 10.45 -31.65
#